data_AF-A0A316A834-F1
#
_entry.id   AF-A0A316A834-F1
#
_cell.length_a   1.000
_cell.length_b   1.000
_cell.length_c   1.000
_cell.angle_alpha   90.00
_cell.angle_beta   90.00
_cell.angle_gamma   90.00
#
_symmetry.space_group_name_H-M   'P 1'
#
loop_
_entity.id
_entity.type
_entity.pdbx_description
1 polymer ?
#
loop_
_entity_poly.entity_id
_entity_poly.type
_entity_poly.pdbx_seq_one_letter_code
_entity_poly.pdbx_strand_id
1 'polypeptide(L)'
;MPDVLIRDVPSEDLEVIRSVAAERGLTLQAYLLSAVQMHAAHERRQQTLRALERTLHGLPPVALEDRQSVLDAIGEALAERSDGLVARRGEPQQQ
;
A
#
# COMPACT_ATOMS: atom_id res chain seq x y z
N MET A 1 15.28 -12.18 -0.66
CA MET A 1 14.91 -10.86 -0.09
C MET A 1 16.17 -10.22 0.44
N PRO A 2 16.35 -8.90 0.30
CA PRO A 2 17.47 -8.22 0.95
C PRO A 2 17.22 -8.15 2.47
N ASP A 3 18.26 -8.42 3.25
CA ASP A 3 18.24 -8.24 4.70
C ASP A 3 18.66 -6.83 5.07
N VAL A 4 18.05 -6.28 6.12
CA VAL A 4 18.33 -4.93 6.62
C VAL A 4 18.71 -5.03 8.10
N LEU A 5 19.85 -4.43 8.45
CA LEU A 5 20.30 -4.30 9.83
C LEU A 5 20.14 -2.85 10.29
N ILE A 6 19.38 -2.66 11.37
CA ILE A 6 19.23 -1.36 12.02
C ILE A 6 20.19 -1.35 13.22
N ARG A 7 21.12 -0.40 13.25
CA ARG A 7 22.12 -0.24 14.31
C ARG A 7 21.77 0.96 15.18
N ASP A 8 22.36 0.98 16.38
CA ASP A 8 22.31 2.13 17.28
C ASP A 8 20.88 2.57 17.65
N VAL A 9 19.96 1.60 17.77
CA VAL A 9 18.59 1.85 18.24
C VAL A 9 18.64 2.16 19.73
N PRO A 10 18.11 3.31 20.18
CA PRO A 10 18.01 3.62 21.61
C PRO A 10 17.29 2.50 22.37
N SER A 11 17.80 2.18 23.55
CA SER A 11 17.28 1.08 24.37
C SER A 11 15.82 1.30 24.72
N GLU A 12 15.45 2.54 25.05
CA GLU A 12 14.07 2.92 25.37
C GLU A 12 13.09 2.64 24.20
N ASP A 13 13.47 3.01 22.98
CA ASP A 13 12.63 2.82 21.80
C ASP A 13 12.49 1.34 21.46
N LEU A 14 13.59 0.59 21.59
CA LEU A 14 13.60 -0.84 21.31
C LEU A 14 12.68 -1.62 22.26
N GLU A 15 12.64 -1.24 23.55
CA GLU A 15 11.71 -1.85 24.51
C GLU A 15 10.26 -1.52 24.19
N VAL A 16 9.96 -0.27 23.81
CA VAL A 16 8.61 0.12 23.39
C VAL A 16 8.16 -0.71 22.18
N ILE A 17 9.01 -0.84 21.17
CA ILE A 17 8.67 -1.62 19.96
C ILE A 17 8.48 -3.10 20.30
N ARG A 18 9.32 -3.67 21.17
CA ARG A 18 9.15 -5.04 21.65
C ARG A 18 7.82 -5.24 22.36
N SER A 19 7.45 -4.33 23.26
CA SER A 19 6.18 -4.41 23.99
C SER A 19 4.99 -4.38 23.04
N VAL A 20 4.98 -3.45 22.08
CA VAL A 20 3.89 -3.34 21.10
C VAL A 20 3.81 -4.59 20.21
N ALA A 21 4.95 -5.16 19.81
CA ALA A 21 4.96 -6.41 19.05
C ALA A 21 4.37 -7.56 19.86
N ALA A 22 4.74 -7.69 21.14
CA ALA A 22 4.24 -8.71 22.05
C ALA A 22 2.73 -8.58 22.32
N GLU A 23 2.22 -7.36 22.54
CA GLU A 23 0.79 -7.08 22.70
C GLU A 23 -0.03 -7.52 21.47
N ARG A 24 0.57 -7.47 20.28
CA ARG A 24 -0.05 -7.93 19.02
C ARG A 24 0.17 -9.42 18.74
N GLY A 25 0.85 -10.15 19.63
CA GLY A 25 1.18 -11.55 19.44
C GLY A 25 2.18 -11.80 18.29
N LEU A 26 2.99 -10.81 17.96
CA LEU A 26 3.95 -10.86 16.86
C LEU A 26 5.39 -10.91 17.37
N THR A 27 6.28 -11.55 16.61
CA THR A 27 7.72 -11.37 16.82
C THR A 27 8.13 -9.95 16.42
N LEU A 28 9.20 -9.43 17.02
CA LEU A 28 9.74 -8.11 16.67
C LEU A 28 10.03 -8.00 15.16
N GLN A 29 10.61 -9.03 14.56
CA GLN A 29 10.90 -9.07 13.13
C GLN A 29 9.62 -9.01 12.27
N ALA A 30 8.59 -9.78 12.61
CA ALA A 30 7.32 -9.78 11.88
C ALA A 30 6.61 -8.42 12.01
N TYR A 31 6.66 -7.81 13.19
CA TYR A 31 6.13 -6.48 13.43
C TYR A 31 6.83 -5.43 12.57
N LEU A 32 8.17 -5.40 12.58
CA LEU A 32 8.97 -4.46 11.78
C LEU A 32 8.75 -4.65 10.28
N LEU A 33 8.70 -5.90 9.81
CA LEU A 33 8.41 -6.20 8.41
C LEU A 33 7.04 -5.64 8.00
N SER A 34 6.01 -5.86 8.82
CA SER A 34 4.67 -5.32 8.57
C SER A 34 4.66 -3.79 8.54
N ALA A 35 5.34 -3.14 9.49
CA ALA A 35 5.48 -1.69 9.52
C ALA A 35 6.14 -1.14 8.25
N VAL A 36 7.24 -1.75 7.80
CA VAL A 36 7.93 -1.36 6.56
C VAL A 36 7.04 -1.57 5.34
N GLN A 37 6.30 -2.68 5.26
CA GLN A 37 5.38 -2.95 4.15
C GLN A 37 4.25 -1.93 4.07
N MET A 38 3.65 -1.59 5.22
CA MET A 38 2.61 -0.56 5.29
C MET A 38 3.15 0.81 4.86
N HIS A 39 4.33 1.20 5.35
CA HIS A 39 4.96 2.45 4.97
C HIS A 39 5.29 2.49 3.47
N ALA A 40 5.88 1.43 2.92
CA ALA A 40 6.18 1.34 1.49
C ALA A 40 4.91 1.40 0.62
N ALA A 41 3.80 0.78 1.07
CA ALA A 41 2.52 0.89 0.38
C ALA A 41 1.96 2.32 0.42
N HIS A 42 2.10 3.01 1.56
CA HIS A 42 1.72 4.42 1.69
C HIS A 42 2.53 5.30 0.73
N GLU A 43 3.85 5.18 0.73
CA GLU A 43 4.74 5.97 -0.13
C GLU A 43 4.45 5.73 -1.62
N ARG A 44 4.24 4.48 -2.04
CA ARG A 44 3.82 4.17 -3.41
C ARG A 44 2.51 4.86 -3.78
N ARG A 45 1.52 4.85 -2.88
CA ARG A 45 0.25 5.55 -3.10
C ARG A 45 0.47 7.06 -3.26
N GLN A 46 1.29 7.66 -2.39
CA GLN A 46 1.60 9.09 -2.48
C GLN A 46 2.33 9.45 -3.79
N GLN A 47 3.27 8.62 -4.23
CA GLN A 47 3.96 8.81 -5.51
C GLN A 47 2.99 8.78 -6.69
N THR A 48 2.05 7.82 -6.70
CA THR A 48 1.01 7.75 -7.73
C THR A 48 0.12 8.98 -7.71
N LEU A 49 -0.30 9.45 -6.54
CA LEU A 49 -1.13 10.65 -6.42
C LEU A 49 -0.40 11.90 -6.93
N ARG A 50 0.88 12.07 -6.57
CA ARG A 50 1.71 13.19 -7.08
C ARG A 50 1.95 13.10 -8.59
N ALA A 51 2.04 11.88 -9.14
CA ALA A 51 2.12 11.70 -10.59
C ALA A 51 0.81 12.10 -11.27
N LEU A 52 -0.33 11.68 -10.71
CA LEU A 52 -1.65 12.04 -11.22
C LEU A 52 -1.89 13.55 -11.13
N GLU A 53 -1.56 14.18 -10.01
CA GLU A 53 -1.67 15.64 -9.84
C GLU A 53 -0.90 16.40 -10.92
N ARG A 54 0.33 15.97 -11.25
CA ARG A 54 1.11 16.55 -12.34
C ARG A 54 0.44 16.36 -13.70
N THR A 55 -0.16 15.20 -13.96
CA THR A 55 -0.89 14.93 -15.21
C THR A 55 -2.16 15.78 -15.34
N LEU A 56 -2.87 15.98 -14.23
CA LEU A 56 -4.10 16.77 -14.19
C LEU A 56 -3.84 18.27 -14.13
N HIS A 57 -2.61 18.69 -13.84
CA HIS A 57 -2.25 20.09 -13.75
C HIS A 57 -2.48 20.81 -15.07
N GLY A 58 -3.31 21.86 -15.05
CA GLY A 58 -3.69 22.63 -16.24
C GLY A 58 -4.89 22.05 -17.01
N LEU A 59 -5.45 20.92 -16.60
CA LEU A 59 -6.73 20.45 -17.12
C LEU A 59 -7.90 21.15 -16.41
N PRO A 60 -9.01 21.42 -17.11
CA PRO A 60 -10.20 21.95 -16.48
C PRO A 60 -10.76 20.95 -15.45
N PRO A 61 -11.35 21.44 -14.35
CA PRO A 61 -12.01 20.57 -13.39
C PRO A 61 -13.17 19.83 -14.04
N VAL A 62 -13.41 18.59 -13.59
CA VAL A 62 -14.58 17.81 -14.00
C VAL A 62 -15.85 18.55 -13.58
N ALA A 63 -16.81 18.69 -14.49
CA ALA A 63 -18.09 19.31 -14.20
C ALA A 63 -18.83 18.54 -13.10
N LEU A 64 -19.60 19.24 -12.27
CA LEU A 64 -20.26 18.62 -11.12
C LEU A 64 -21.24 17.52 -11.55
N GLU A 65 -21.89 17.73 -12.70
CA GLU A 65 -22.79 16.78 -13.37
C GLU A 65 -22.09 15.49 -13.84
N ASP A 66 -20.82 15.58 -14.25
CA ASP A 66 -20.05 14.44 -14.75
C ASP A 66 -19.30 13.69 -13.65
N ARG A 67 -19.18 14.28 -12.45
CA ARG A 67 -18.37 13.75 -11.36
C ARG A 67 -18.79 12.32 -10.96
N GLN A 68 -20.09 12.06 -10.89
CA GLN A 68 -20.58 10.73 -10.52
C GLN A 68 -20.24 9.69 -11.58
N SER A 69 -20.41 10.02 -12.86
CA SER A 69 -20.06 9.13 -13.97
C SER A 69 -18.57 8.79 -13.98
N VAL A 70 -17.69 9.75 -13.68
CA VAL A 70 -16.25 9.50 -13.55
C VAL A 70 -15.95 8.57 -12.37
N LEU A 71 -16.60 8.75 -11.22
CA LEU A 71 -16.41 7.88 -10.05
C LEU A 71 -16.90 6.46 -10.32
N ASP A 72 -18.01 6.31 -11.02
CA ASP A 72 -18.57 5.01 -11.40
C ASP A 72 -17.62 4.27 -12.36
N ALA A 73 -17.10 4.95 -13.38
CA ALA A 73 -16.11 4.39 -14.31
C ALA A 73 -14.81 3.97 -13.60
N ILE A 74 -14.35 4.74 -12.61
CA ILE A 74 -13.21 4.35 -11.77
C ILE A 74 -13.54 3.11 -10.95
N GLY A 75 -14.75 3.03 -10.38
CA GLY A 75 -15.22 1.88 -9.62
C GLY A 75 -15.24 0.60 -10.45
N GLU A 76 -15.80 0.65 -11.66
CA GLU A 76 -15.85 -0.47 -12.61
C GLU A 76 -14.44 -0.96 -12.99
N ALA A 77 -13.54 -0.04 -13.38
CA ALA A 77 -12.16 -0.38 -13.71
C ALA A 77 -11.39 -1.04 -12.55
N LEU A 78 -11.69 -0.64 -11.31
CA LEU A 78 -11.09 -1.25 -10.11
C LEU A 78 -11.66 -2.65 -9.81
N ALA A 79 -12.96 -2.88 -10.06
CA ALA A 79 -13.59 -4.18 -9.93
C ALA A 79 -13.01 -5.18 -10.94
N GLU A 80 -12.92 -4.80 -12.22
CA GLU A 80 -12.32 -5.64 -13.27
C GLU A 80 -10.88 -6.01 -12.96
N ARG A 81 -10.09 -5.05 -12.46
CA ARG A 81 -8.71 -5.30 -12.04
C ARG A 81 -8.62 -6.28 -10.87
N SER A 82 -9.57 -6.24 -9.95
CA SER A 82 -9.60 -7.12 -8.77
C SER A 82 -9.95 -8.55 -9.19
N ASP A 83 -10.93 -8.71 -10.08
CA ASP A 83 -11.30 -10.02 -10.65
C ASP A 83 -10.14 -10.64 -11.45
N GLY A 84 -9.41 -9.83 -12.23
CA GLY A 84 -8.22 -10.29 -12.95
C GLY A 84 -7.06 -10.74 -12.04
N LEU A 85 -6.95 -10.17 -10.83
CA LEU A 85 -5.96 -10.60 -9.82
C LEU A 85 -6.37 -11.88 -9.10
N VAL A 86 -7.67 -12.11 -8.93
CA VAL A 86 -8.21 -13.38 -8.39
C VAL A 86 -8.02 -14.51 -9.39
N ALA A 87 -8.31 -14.27 -10.67
CA ALA A 87 -8.13 -15.25 -11.74
C ALA A 87 -6.67 -15.75 -11.88
N ARG A 88 -5.69 -14.85 -11.81
CA ARG A 88 -4.25 -15.21 -11.87
C ARG A 88 -3.70 -15.92 -10.64
N ARG A 89 -4.41 -15.90 -9.50
CA ARG A 89 -4.03 -16.65 -8.29
C ARG A 89 -4.57 -18.10 -8.31
N GLY A 90 -5.50 -18.40 -9.23
CA GLY A 90 -6.11 -19.71 -9.40
C GLY A 90 -5.45 -20.62 -10.43
N GLU A 91 -4.40 -20.17 -11.13
CA GLU A 91 -3.68 -21.00 -12.11
C GLU A 91 -2.69 -21.93 -11.36
N PRO A 92 -2.90 -23.26 -11.38
CA PRO A 92 -1.89 -24.19 -10.90
C PRO A 92 -0.67 -24.08 -11.81
N GLN A 93 0.52 -23.85 -11.22
CA GLN A 93 1.78 -24.04 -11.93
C GLN A 93 1.86 -25.50 -12.37
N GLN A 94 1.51 -25.77 -13.62
CA GLN A 94 1.75 -27.07 -14.23
C GLN A 94 3.26 -27.23 -14.40
N GLN A 95 3.74 -28.33 -13.81
CA GLN A 95 5.11 -28.82 -13.81
C GLN A 95 5.58 -29.19 -15.22
#